data_AF-A0A6A3INT1-F1
#
_entry.id   AF-A0A6A3INT1-F1
#
_cell.length_a   1.000
_cell.length_b   1.000
_cell.length_c   1.000
_cell.angle_alpha   90.00
_cell.angle_beta   90.00
_cell.angle_gamma   90.00
#
_symmetry.space_group_name_H-M   'P 1'
#
loop_
_entity.id
_entity.type
_entity.pdbx_description
1 polymer ?
#
loop_
_entity_poly.entity_id
_entity_poly.type
_entity_poly.pdbx_seq_one_letter_code
_entity_poly.pdbx_strand_id
1 'polypeptide(L)'
;MLVLRGEEKDALTHIDVPSNELFQKMRYWNPIVYGDLPYTLGYATSGEQLRVLAIDRHLHAHVIPLMPFTPDVNDKREIELINDVIRRTIKREQCRDEMDFKRLADIYTTLQDLNNRVREKTYLQTVRKLNLKDDLLCVRLSPLGCIQPPQDVDQVREWLRCMLTALKYWHSCNYCHGDVRWPNILYDPTSDSGYWILIDMDESRKPNTTTIDWNHKFNGHTQLPA
;
A
#
# COMPACT_ATOMS: atom_id res chain seq x y z
N MET A 1 -0.24 -18.96 5.81
CA MET A 1 1.04 -19.23 6.48
C MET A 1 2.16 -18.79 5.55
N LEU A 2 2.87 -17.71 5.87
CA LEU A 2 4.05 -17.31 5.10
C LEU A 2 5.22 -18.19 5.55
N VAL A 3 5.70 -19.07 4.67
CA VAL A 3 6.86 -19.94 4.94
C VAL A 3 8.07 -19.29 4.31
N LEU A 4 8.90 -18.66 5.13
CA LEU A 4 10.26 -18.28 4.75
C LEU A 4 11.18 -19.45 5.07
N ARG A 5 11.84 -20.01 4.06
CA ARG A 5 12.84 -21.07 4.24
C ARG A 5 14.24 -20.48 4.25
N GLY A 6 15.05 -20.90 5.21
CA GLY A 6 16.42 -20.45 5.39
C GLY A 6 17.46 -21.53 5.09
N GLU A 7 18.62 -21.12 4.63
CA GLU A 7 19.86 -21.91 4.68
C GLU A 7 20.96 -21.13 5.39
N GLU A 8 21.63 -21.76 6.33
CA GLU A 8 22.65 -21.12 7.17
C GLU A 8 23.95 -21.92 7.09
N LYS A 9 25.06 -21.20 6.91
CA LYS A 9 26.42 -21.77 6.92
C LYS A 9 27.35 -20.92 7.78
N ASP A 10 28.47 -21.52 8.17
CA ASP A 10 29.53 -20.82 8.88
C ASP A 10 30.20 -19.76 7.97
N ALA A 11 30.87 -18.79 8.59
CA ALA A 11 31.47 -17.64 7.91
C ALA A 11 32.59 -17.99 6.91
N LEU A 12 33.14 -19.21 6.95
CA LEU A 12 34.18 -19.65 5.99
C LEU A 12 33.56 -20.11 4.66
N THR A 13 32.26 -20.38 4.64
CA THR A 13 31.53 -20.87 3.47
C THR A 13 31.03 -19.69 2.63
N HIS A 14 31.31 -19.63 1.32
CA HIS A 14 30.81 -18.53 0.48
C HIS A 14 29.27 -18.49 0.42
N ILE A 15 28.63 -17.32 0.49
CA ILE A 15 27.15 -17.13 0.52
C ILE A 15 26.40 -17.77 -0.66
N ASP A 16 27.07 -18.01 -1.77
CA ASP A 16 26.47 -18.71 -2.92
C ASP A 16 26.19 -20.19 -2.61
N VAL A 17 26.93 -20.82 -1.70
CA VAL A 17 26.72 -22.21 -1.27
C VAL A 17 25.36 -22.37 -0.58
N PRO A 18 25.04 -21.65 0.52
CA PRO A 18 23.69 -21.70 1.11
C PRO A 18 22.62 -21.19 0.15
N SER A 19 22.92 -20.23 -0.74
CA SER A 19 21.96 -19.78 -1.77
C SER A 19 21.57 -20.92 -2.73
N ASN A 20 22.56 -21.69 -3.20
CA ASN A 20 22.34 -22.82 -4.11
C ASN A 20 21.68 -24.01 -3.40
N GLU A 21 22.06 -24.31 -2.15
CA GLU A 21 21.39 -25.34 -1.35
C GLU A 21 19.92 -24.99 -1.11
N LEU A 22 19.63 -23.73 -0.79
CA LEU A 22 18.27 -23.25 -0.63
C LEU A 22 17.51 -23.47 -1.93
N PHE A 23 18.05 -22.99 -3.05
CA PHE A 23 17.45 -23.18 -4.37
C PHE A 23 17.15 -24.65 -4.69
N GLN A 24 18.09 -25.57 -4.44
CA GLN A 24 17.88 -27.00 -4.65
C GLN A 24 16.76 -27.57 -3.76
N LYS A 25 16.71 -27.18 -2.50
CA LYS A 25 15.65 -27.60 -1.56
C LYS A 25 14.28 -27.05 -1.95
N MET A 26 14.26 -25.88 -2.58
CA MET A 26 13.04 -25.26 -3.10
C MET A 26 12.55 -25.91 -4.41
N ARG A 27 13.38 -26.66 -5.14
CA ARG A 27 12.91 -27.44 -6.31
C ARG A 27 11.86 -28.48 -5.98
N TYR A 28 11.89 -29.01 -4.76
CA TYR A 28 10.95 -30.02 -4.28
C TYR A 28 9.72 -29.41 -3.58
N TRP A 29 9.52 -28.08 -3.68
CA TRP A 29 8.31 -27.44 -3.19
C TRP A 29 7.09 -27.96 -3.94
N ASN A 30 6.12 -28.48 -3.19
CA ASN A 30 4.88 -29.03 -3.74
C ASN A 30 3.74 -28.02 -3.59
N PRO A 31 3.09 -27.57 -4.68
CA PRO A 31 1.94 -26.67 -4.64
C PRO A 31 0.78 -27.17 -3.75
N ILE A 32 0.63 -28.49 -3.56
CA ILE A 32 -0.38 -29.09 -2.68
C ILE A 32 -0.17 -28.70 -1.21
N VAL A 33 1.08 -28.55 -0.79
CA VAL A 33 1.43 -28.28 0.62
C VAL A 33 1.51 -26.79 0.92
N TYR A 34 1.91 -25.98 -0.06
CA TYR A 34 2.27 -24.57 0.18
C TYR A 34 1.51 -23.54 -0.67
N GLY A 35 0.65 -23.98 -1.58
CA GLY A 35 -0.11 -23.13 -2.50
C GLY A 35 0.66 -22.78 -3.79
N ASP A 36 -0.09 -22.36 -4.83
CA ASP A 36 0.47 -21.90 -6.10
C ASP A 36 0.95 -20.44 -6.01
N LEU A 37 2.05 -20.21 -5.27
CA LEU A 37 2.62 -18.89 -5.10
C LEU A 37 3.44 -18.49 -6.34
N PRO A 38 3.32 -17.25 -6.86
CA PRO A 38 4.10 -16.78 -8.00
C PRO A 38 5.60 -16.69 -7.68
N TYR A 39 5.92 -16.41 -6.42
CA TYR A 39 7.28 -16.41 -5.87
C TYR A 39 7.28 -17.02 -4.49
N THR A 40 8.34 -17.75 -4.16
CA THR A 40 8.62 -18.18 -2.79
C THR A 40 9.85 -17.45 -2.27
N LEU A 41 9.72 -16.89 -1.06
CA LEU A 41 10.80 -16.17 -0.39
C LEU A 41 11.66 -17.13 0.42
N GLY A 42 12.97 -16.98 0.30
CA GLY A 42 13.95 -17.64 1.16
C GLY A 42 15.09 -16.72 1.51
N TYR A 43 15.88 -17.14 2.50
CA TYR A 43 17.11 -16.44 2.87
C TYR A 43 18.29 -17.42 2.96
N ALA A 44 19.47 -16.93 2.65
CA ALA A 44 20.74 -17.61 2.84
C ALA A 44 21.62 -16.76 3.75
N THR A 45 22.29 -17.39 4.72
CA THR A 45 23.29 -16.73 5.56
C THR A 45 24.64 -17.44 5.48
N SER A 46 25.71 -16.64 5.55
CA SER A 46 27.06 -17.09 5.81
C SER A 46 27.78 -16.08 6.70
N GLY A 47 27.99 -16.43 7.97
CA GLY A 47 28.46 -15.47 8.96
C GLY A 47 27.56 -14.23 9.01
N GLU A 48 28.15 -13.05 8.75
CA GLU A 48 27.43 -11.76 8.72
C GLU A 48 26.73 -11.47 7.38
N GLN A 49 26.95 -12.28 6.35
CA GLN A 49 26.33 -12.10 5.04
C GLN A 49 24.91 -12.66 5.06
N LEU A 50 23.93 -11.81 4.71
CA LEU A 50 22.54 -12.21 4.49
C LEU A 50 22.17 -11.95 3.03
N ARG A 51 21.55 -12.93 2.39
CA ARG A 51 20.96 -12.78 1.06
C ARG A 51 19.52 -13.25 1.07
N VAL A 52 18.61 -12.40 0.62
CA VAL A 52 17.20 -12.78 0.41
C VAL A 52 17.01 -13.13 -1.06
N LEU A 53 16.27 -14.21 -1.31
CA LEU A 53 16.02 -14.76 -2.63
C LEU A 53 14.50 -14.83 -2.86
N ALA A 54 14.05 -14.33 -4.02
CA ALA A 54 12.75 -14.69 -4.58
C ALA A 54 12.96 -15.77 -5.63
N ILE A 55 12.33 -16.92 -5.44
CA ILE A 55 12.41 -18.03 -6.39
C ILE A 55 11.08 -18.13 -7.12
N ASP A 56 11.10 -17.99 -8.45
CA ASP A 56 9.89 -18.09 -9.27
C ASP A 56 9.48 -19.56 -9.53
N ARG A 57 8.30 -19.75 -10.11
CA ARG A 57 7.76 -21.07 -10.51
C ARG A 57 8.60 -21.82 -11.56
N HIS A 58 9.43 -21.10 -12.30
CA HIS A 58 10.34 -21.64 -13.32
C HIS A 58 11.71 -21.98 -12.73
N LEU A 59 11.87 -21.86 -11.41
CA LEU A 59 13.12 -22.08 -10.71
C LEU A 59 14.21 -21.09 -11.15
N HIS A 60 13.86 -19.82 -11.33
CA HIS A 60 14.81 -18.73 -11.35
C HIS A 60 14.93 -18.11 -9.97
N ALA A 61 16.16 -18.05 -9.45
CA ALA A 61 16.45 -17.38 -8.19
C ALA A 61 16.85 -15.92 -8.45
N HIS A 62 16.06 -14.99 -7.95
CA HIS A 62 16.34 -13.56 -7.99
C HIS A 62 16.90 -13.13 -6.63
N VAL A 63 18.13 -12.62 -6.63
CA VAL A 63 18.70 -11.96 -5.46
C VAL A 63 17.93 -10.67 -5.23
N ILE A 64 17.27 -10.57 -4.08
CA ILE A 64 16.62 -9.35 -3.64
C ILE A 64 17.69 -8.53 -2.91
N PRO A 65 18.15 -7.40 -3.46
CA PRO A 65 18.98 -6.49 -2.70
C PRO A 65 18.14 -5.98 -1.52
N LEU A 66 18.52 -6.43 -0.32
CA LEU A 66 18.00 -5.83 0.90
C LEU A 66 18.57 -4.42 1.00
N MET A 67 17.80 -3.45 0.54
CA MET A 67 18.07 -2.07 0.85
C MET A 67 17.28 -1.73 2.12
N PRO A 68 17.89 -1.01 3.09
CA PRO A 68 17.10 -0.43 4.16
C PRO A 68 15.98 0.39 3.52
N PHE A 69 14.76 0.28 4.06
CA PHE A 69 13.67 1.13 3.61
C PHE A 69 14.12 2.59 3.73
N THR A 70 14.24 3.27 2.59
CA THR A 70 14.49 4.70 2.54
C THR A 70 13.14 5.42 2.47
N PRO A 71 12.89 6.45 3.30
CA PRO A 71 11.71 7.28 3.15
C PRO A 71 11.54 7.73 1.70
N ASP A 72 10.32 7.63 1.17
CA ASP A 72 9.99 8.16 -0.14
C ASP A 72 9.79 9.67 0.01
N VAL A 73 10.80 10.43 -0.38
CA VAL A 73 10.80 11.89 -0.36
C VAL A 73 10.60 12.40 -1.78
N ASN A 74 9.48 13.09 -2.00
CA ASN A 74 9.18 13.74 -3.27
C ASN A 74 8.77 15.20 -3.05
N ASP A 75 8.56 15.92 -4.14
CA ASP A 75 8.25 17.36 -4.13
C ASP A 75 6.98 17.70 -3.34
N LYS A 76 6.06 16.73 -3.19
CA LYS A 76 4.80 16.93 -2.47
C LYS A 76 4.89 16.57 -0.98
N ARG A 77 5.67 15.56 -0.62
CA ARG A 77 5.64 14.95 0.72
C ARG A 77 6.80 14.00 0.98
N GLU A 78 7.03 13.74 2.25
CA GLU A 78 7.86 12.64 2.75
C GLU A 78 6.96 11.53 3.30
N ILE A 79 7.23 10.29 2.90
CA ILE A 79 6.52 9.09 3.35
C ILE A 79 7.51 8.14 4.03
N GLU A 80 7.25 7.79 5.28
CA GLU A 80 8.01 6.81 6.03
C GLU A 80 7.10 5.68 6.55
N LEU A 81 7.57 4.44 6.48
CA LEU A 81 6.91 3.29 7.10
C LEU A 81 7.44 3.08 8.52
N ILE A 82 6.56 3.17 9.52
CA ILE A 82 6.92 3.04 10.95
C ILE A 82 5.95 2.05 11.60
N ASN A 83 6.42 0.85 11.94
CA ASN A 83 5.65 -0.15 12.70
C ASN A 83 4.21 -0.33 12.17
N ASP A 84 4.08 -0.71 10.90
CA ASP A 84 2.80 -0.92 10.20
C ASP A 84 1.91 0.34 10.03
N VAL A 85 2.50 1.52 10.19
CA VAL A 85 1.84 2.81 10.01
C VAL A 85 2.61 3.64 9.01
N ILE A 86 1.89 4.32 8.12
CA ILE A 86 2.50 5.27 7.19
C ILE A 86 2.57 6.62 7.91
N ARG A 87 3.77 7.17 8.12
CA ARG A 87 3.95 8.57 8.49
C ARG A 87 4.10 9.39 7.23
N ARG A 88 3.17 10.31 7.01
CA ARG A 88 3.22 11.30 5.94
C ARG A 88 3.55 12.67 6.54
N THR A 89 4.56 13.33 5.98
CA THR A 89 4.97 14.68 6.37
C THR A 89 4.85 15.60 5.17
N ILE A 90 4.14 16.71 5.35
CA ILE A 90 3.94 17.75 4.33
C ILE A 90 4.39 19.08 4.95
N LYS A 91 5.37 19.72 4.32
CA LYS A 91 5.82 21.07 4.70
C LYS A 91 5.07 22.12 3.89
N ARG A 92 4.85 23.30 4.46
CA ARG A 92 4.18 24.42 3.76
C ARG A 92 4.87 24.79 2.44
N GLU A 93 6.20 24.69 2.38
CA GLU A 93 7.01 24.95 1.18
C GLU A 93 6.78 23.93 0.03
N GLN A 94 6.21 22.75 0.34
CA GLN A 94 5.85 21.73 -0.64
C GLN A 94 4.43 21.91 -1.19
N CYS A 95 3.67 22.86 -0.64
CA CYS A 95 2.33 23.21 -1.11
C CYS A 95 2.41 24.34 -2.14
N ARG A 96 1.40 24.43 -3.01
CA ARG A 96 1.34 25.49 -4.03
C ARG A 96 1.22 26.88 -3.41
N ASP A 97 0.44 26.99 -2.36
CA ASP A 97 0.20 28.21 -1.60
C ASP A 97 -0.34 27.90 -0.19
N GLU A 98 -0.60 28.94 0.59
CA GLU A 98 -1.14 28.82 1.94
C GLU A 98 -2.55 28.19 1.98
N MET A 99 -3.35 28.39 0.95
CA MET A 99 -4.71 27.83 0.88
C MET A 99 -4.66 26.32 0.63
N ASP A 100 -3.70 25.85 -0.16
CA ASP A 100 -3.46 24.43 -0.42
C ASP A 100 -2.99 23.71 0.85
N PHE A 101 -2.09 24.32 1.64
CA PHE A 101 -1.68 23.78 2.94
C PHE A 101 -2.84 23.72 3.93
N LYS A 102 -3.63 24.80 4.05
CA LYS A 102 -4.84 24.84 4.90
C LYS A 102 -5.87 23.80 4.47
N ARG A 103 -6.03 23.57 3.17
CA ARG A 103 -6.92 22.55 2.62
C ARG A 103 -6.47 21.14 3.01
N LEU A 104 -5.18 20.82 2.88
CA LEU A 104 -4.65 19.53 3.31
C LEU A 104 -4.83 19.33 4.83
N ALA A 105 -4.57 20.36 5.63
CA ALA A 105 -4.84 20.32 7.07
C ALA A 105 -6.32 20.04 7.37
N ASP A 106 -7.25 20.74 6.71
CA ASP A 106 -8.71 20.53 6.87
C ASP A 106 -9.12 19.10 6.49
N ILE A 107 -8.55 18.54 5.41
CA ILE A 107 -8.80 17.16 4.99
C ILE A 107 -8.41 16.17 6.09
N TYR A 108 -7.19 16.26 6.62
CA TYR A 108 -6.71 15.30 7.61
C TYR A 108 -7.36 15.47 8.98
N THR A 109 -7.70 16.70 9.38
CA THR A 109 -8.52 16.96 10.56
C THR A 109 -9.91 16.35 10.40
N THR A 110 -10.57 16.61 9.27
CA THR A 110 -11.90 16.05 8.96
C THR A 110 -11.89 14.52 8.98
N LEU A 111 -10.86 13.91 8.40
CA LEU A 111 -10.69 12.46 8.37
C LEU A 111 -10.46 11.90 9.78
N GLN A 112 -9.67 12.57 10.61
CA GLN A 112 -9.48 12.21 12.02
C GLN A 112 -10.78 12.31 12.83
N ASP A 113 -11.53 13.39 12.69
CA ASP A 113 -12.82 13.57 13.38
C ASP A 113 -13.84 12.52 12.94
N LEU A 114 -13.87 12.17 11.66
CA LEU A 114 -14.70 11.09 11.13
C LEU A 114 -14.35 9.75 11.78
N ASN A 115 -13.06 9.42 11.93
CA ASN A 115 -12.62 8.19 12.58
C ASN A 115 -13.00 8.13 14.06
N ASN A 116 -13.03 9.28 14.74
CA ASN A 116 -13.39 9.35 16.15
C ASN A 116 -14.90 9.26 16.38
N ARG A 117 -15.71 9.78 15.46
CA ARG A 117 -17.18 9.85 15.62
C ARG A 117 -17.92 8.61 15.11
N VAL A 118 -17.41 7.94 14.07
CA VAL A 118 -18.08 6.80 13.43
C VAL A 118 -17.52 5.50 13.99
N ARG A 119 -18.39 4.64 14.51
CA ARG A 119 -18.01 3.31 15.01
C ARG A 119 -18.02 2.24 13.92
N GLU A 120 -18.80 2.46 12.88
CA GLU A 120 -18.87 1.58 11.71
C GLU A 120 -17.61 1.73 10.85
N LYS A 121 -17.31 0.70 10.05
CA LYS A 121 -16.20 0.74 9.10
C LYS A 121 -16.54 1.72 7.98
N THR A 122 -15.77 2.81 7.88
CA THR A 122 -15.96 3.83 6.84
C THR A 122 -15.36 3.44 5.50
N TYR A 123 -14.42 2.47 5.47
CA TYR A 123 -13.64 2.08 4.29
C TYR A 123 -12.75 3.22 3.73
N LEU A 124 -12.55 4.29 4.51
CA LEU A 124 -11.58 5.34 4.24
C LEU A 124 -10.30 5.03 5.03
N GLN A 125 -9.16 5.57 4.56
CA GLN A 125 -7.92 5.51 5.33
C GLN A 125 -8.11 6.14 6.71
N THR A 126 -7.59 5.48 7.74
CA THR A 126 -7.69 5.94 9.13
C THR A 126 -6.49 6.78 9.52
N VAL A 127 -6.75 7.95 10.11
CA VAL A 127 -5.76 8.84 10.72
C VAL A 127 -5.61 8.46 12.20
N ARG A 128 -4.53 7.76 12.53
CA ARG A 128 -4.19 7.34 13.91
C ARG A 128 -3.69 8.50 14.76
N LYS A 129 -2.95 9.41 14.15
CA LYS A 129 -2.41 10.60 14.80
C LYS A 129 -2.24 11.71 13.77
N LEU A 130 -2.55 12.93 14.19
CA LEU A 130 -2.36 14.15 13.41
C LEU A 130 -1.57 15.11 14.31
N ASN A 131 -0.52 15.71 13.75
CA ASN A 131 0.22 16.79 14.38
C ASN A 131 0.32 17.92 13.37
N LEU A 132 -0.28 19.05 13.71
CA LEU A 132 -0.31 20.25 12.89
C LEU A 132 0.47 21.35 13.61
N LYS A 133 1.41 21.94 12.89
CA LYS A 133 2.12 23.18 13.24
C LYS A 133 1.94 24.18 12.09
N ASP A 134 2.36 25.43 12.30
CA ASP A 134 2.17 26.52 11.33
C ASP A 134 2.73 26.22 9.94
N ASP A 135 3.81 25.44 9.87
CA ASP A 135 4.56 25.14 8.65
C ASP A 135 4.66 23.64 8.33
N LEU A 136 4.07 22.78 9.16
CA LEU A 136 4.27 21.33 9.09
C LEU A 136 2.99 20.56 9.44
N LEU A 137 2.59 19.67 8.54
CA LEU A 137 1.52 18.70 8.72
C LEU A 137 2.12 17.28 8.76
N CYS A 138 1.98 16.59 9.89
CA CYS A 138 2.44 15.22 10.07
C CYS A 138 1.28 14.30 10.45
N VAL A 139 1.06 13.26 9.66
CA VAL A 139 -0.08 12.35 9.78
C VAL A 139 0.39 10.90 9.85
N ARG A 140 -0.20 10.12 10.75
CA ARG A 140 -0.01 8.68 10.86
C ARG A 140 -1.25 7.96 10.33
N LEU A 141 -1.07 7.19 9.26
CA LEU A 141 -2.14 6.58 8.47
C LEU A 141 -2.10 5.06 8.57
N SER A 142 -3.29 4.45 8.60
CA SER A 142 -3.48 2.99 8.65
C SER A 142 -4.82 2.59 8.01
N PRO A 143 -5.05 1.31 7.72
CA PRO A 143 -4.09 0.22 7.72
C PRO A 143 -3.16 0.29 6.49
N LEU A 144 -2.16 -0.58 6.47
CA LEU A 144 -1.46 -0.92 5.24
C LEU A 144 -2.31 -1.91 4.44
N GLY A 145 -2.16 -1.89 3.13
CA GLY A 145 -2.81 -2.85 2.24
C GLY A 145 -2.02 -3.01 0.95
N CYS A 146 -2.47 -3.93 0.11
CA CYS A 146 -1.89 -4.19 -1.19
C CYS A 146 -2.82 -3.72 -2.31
N ILE A 147 -2.25 -3.39 -3.47
CA ILE A 147 -3.04 -3.18 -4.67
C ILE A 147 -3.50 -4.56 -5.15
N GLN A 148 -4.79 -4.84 -5.02
CA GLN A 148 -5.39 -6.09 -5.47
C GLN A 148 -6.75 -5.80 -6.12
N PRO A 149 -6.90 -6.02 -7.43
CA PRO A 149 -8.22 -5.99 -8.06
C PRO A 149 -9.06 -7.20 -7.61
N PRO A 150 -10.39 -7.06 -7.52
CA PRO A 150 -11.28 -8.18 -7.21
C PRO A 150 -11.17 -9.27 -8.28
N GLN A 151 -11.16 -10.55 -7.86
CA GLN A 151 -10.91 -11.69 -8.75
C GLN A 151 -12.19 -12.41 -9.22
N ASP A 152 -13.31 -12.21 -8.52
CA ASP A 152 -14.58 -12.84 -8.80
C ASP A 152 -15.76 -11.88 -8.58
N VAL A 153 -16.98 -12.30 -8.96
CA VAL A 153 -18.18 -11.46 -8.88
C VAL A 153 -18.53 -11.06 -7.45
N ASP A 154 -18.27 -11.92 -6.47
CA ASP A 154 -18.57 -11.64 -5.07
C ASP A 154 -17.60 -10.60 -4.50
N GLN A 155 -16.32 -10.71 -4.85
CA GLN A 155 -15.31 -9.68 -4.55
C GLN A 155 -15.60 -8.36 -5.25
N VAL A 156 -16.08 -8.38 -6.50
CA VAL A 156 -16.51 -7.14 -7.19
C VAL A 156 -17.66 -6.48 -6.44
N ARG A 157 -18.65 -7.26 -5.98
CA ARG A 157 -19.77 -6.75 -5.19
C ARG A 157 -19.29 -6.14 -3.87
N GLU A 158 -18.38 -6.83 -3.17
CA GLU A 158 -17.84 -6.36 -1.89
C GLU A 158 -16.95 -5.12 -2.06
N TRP A 159 -16.09 -5.10 -3.08
CA TRP A 159 -15.30 -3.93 -3.46
C TRP A 159 -16.19 -2.71 -3.75
N LEU A 160 -17.23 -2.88 -4.57
CA LEU A 160 -18.20 -1.81 -4.86
C LEU A 160 -18.88 -1.31 -3.58
N ARG A 161 -19.29 -2.23 -2.70
CA ARG A 161 -19.89 -1.88 -1.41
C ARG A 161 -18.93 -1.05 -0.54
N CYS A 162 -17.66 -1.46 -0.46
CA CYS A 162 -16.62 -0.72 0.26
C CYS A 162 -16.45 0.70 -0.31
N MET A 163 -16.28 0.83 -1.64
CA MET A 163 -16.03 2.11 -2.30
C MET A 163 -17.23 3.07 -2.19
N LEU A 164 -18.45 2.57 -2.42
CA LEU A 164 -19.66 3.38 -2.30
C LEU A 164 -19.89 3.84 -0.85
N THR A 165 -19.54 3.00 0.13
CA THR A 165 -19.63 3.36 1.55
C THR A 165 -18.58 4.42 1.93
N ALA A 166 -17.34 4.25 1.47
CA ALA A 166 -16.27 5.24 1.63
C ALA A 166 -16.67 6.61 1.06
N LEU A 167 -17.14 6.63 -0.18
CA LEU A 167 -17.59 7.85 -0.85
C LEU A 167 -18.80 8.48 -0.14
N LYS A 168 -19.77 7.68 0.30
CA LYS A 168 -20.90 8.19 1.11
C LYS A 168 -20.42 8.92 2.36
N TYR A 169 -19.51 8.32 3.12
CA TYR A 169 -18.96 8.96 4.33
C TYR A 169 -18.16 10.20 4.00
N TRP A 170 -17.32 10.17 2.96
CA TRP A 170 -16.51 11.33 2.58
C TRP A 170 -17.37 12.50 2.06
N HIS A 171 -18.39 12.19 1.26
CA HIS A 171 -19.36 13.17 0.79
C HIS A 171 -20.16 13.78 1.96
N SER A 172 -20.47 13.00 3.00
CA SER A 172 -21.11 13.53 4.22
C SER A 172 -20.25 14.54 4.99
N CYS A 173 -18.94 14.51 4.78
CA CYS A 173 -17.99 15.49 5.28
C CYS A 173 -17.84 16.71 4.35
N ASN A 174 -18.71 16.86 3.33
CA ASN A 174 -18.67 17.91 2.33
C ASN A 174 -17.37 17.93 1.48
N TYR A 175 -16.86 16.74 1.17
CA TYR A 175 -15.69 16.55 0.30
C TYR A 175 -15.99 15.57 -0.82
N CYS A 176 -15.47 15.86 -2.03
CA CYS A 176 -15.30 14.89 -3.10
C CYS A 176 -13.83 14.43 -3.10
N HIS A 177 -13.55 13.16 -3.38
CA HIS A 177 -12.19 12.61 -3.35
C HIS A 177 -11.26 13.21 -4.42
N GLY A 178 -11.76 13.45 -5.63
CA GLY A 178 -11.01 14.09 -6.71
C GLY A 178 -10.04 13.19 -7.49
N ASP A 179 -9.79 11.94 -7.06
CA ASP A 179 -8.84 11.02 -7.73
C ASP A 179 -9.17 9.54 -7.44
N VAL A 180 -10.40 9.10 -7.74
CA VAL A 180 -10.79 7.69 -7.54
C VAL A 180 -10.23 6.84 -8.68
N ARG A 181 -9.21 6.03 -8.38
CA ARG A 181 -8.52 5.16 -9.33
C ARG A 181 -7.88 3.97 -8.60
N TRP A 182 -7.54 2.91 -9.34
CA TRP A 182 -6.96 1.68 -8.77
C TRP A 182 -5.76 1.90 -7.85
N PRO A 183 -4.79 2.79 -8.15
CA PRO A 183 -3.69 3.07 -7.23
C PRO A 183 -4.09 3.64 -5.86
N ASN A 184 -5.28 4.24 -5.76
CA ASN A 184 -5.81 4.83 -4.53
C ASN A 184 -6.80 3.88 -3.82
N ILE A 185 -6.80 2.60 -4.19
CA ILE A 185 -7.65 1.57 -3.59
C ILE A 185 -6.75 0.43 -3.11
N LEU A 186 -6.71 0.22 -1.80
CA LEU A 186 -5.95 -0.87 -1.18
C LEU A 186 -6.87 -1.98 -0.69
N TYR A 187 -6.42 -3.21 -0.77
CA TYR A 187 -7.02 -4.36 -0.11
C TYR A 187 -6.27 -4.67 1.19
N ASP A 188 -7.00 -4.77 2.30
CA ASP A 188 -6.50 -5.20 3.60
C ASP A 188 -6.98 -6.64 3.87
N PRO A 189 -6.08 -7.65 3.74
CA PRO A 189 -6.42 -9.05 3.97
C PRO A 189 -6.43 -9.44 5.46
N THR A 190 -6.07 -8.54 6.38
CA THR A 190 -5.84 -8.89 7.79
C THR A 190 -7.12 -8.95 8.63
N SER A 191 -8.23 -8.40 8.11
CA SER A 191 -9.55 -8.56 8.73
C SER A 191 -10.17 -9.91 8.37
N ASP A 192 -11.04 -10.44 9.23
CA ASP A 192 -11.68 -11.77 9.10
C ASP A 192 -12.32 -12.06 7.73
N SER A 193 -12.75 -11.02 6.99
CA SER A 193 -13.33 -11.14 5.65
C SER A 193 -12.53 -10.47 4.53
N GLY A 194 -11.41 -9.81 4.85
CA GLY A 194 -10.77 -8.85 3.95
C GLY A 194 -11.69 -7.68 3.54
N TYR A 195 -11.12 -6.57 3.07
CA TYR A 195 -11.91 -5.43 2.56
C TYR A 195 -11.06 -4.45 1.77
N TRP A 196 -11.70 -3.64 0.92
CA TRP A 196 -11.06 -2.57 0.18
C TRP A 196 -11.20 -1.22 0.89
N ILE A 197 -10.19 -0.38 0.73
CA ILE A 197 -10.02 0.89 1.43
C ILE A 197 -9.65 1.95 0.41
N LEU A 198 -10.35 3.08 0.46
CA LEU A 198 -10.05 4.25 -0.34
C LEU A 198 -9.02 5.12 0.41
N ILE A 199 -7.90 5.42 -0.25
CA ILE A 199 -6.75 6.13 0.32
C ILE A 199 -6.41 7.38 -0.49
N ASP A 200 -5.45 8.16 0.01
CA ASP A 200 -4.91 9.37 -0.64
C ASP A 200 -5.97 10.46 -0.91
N MET A 201 -6.48 11.04 0.18
CA MET A 201 -7.45 12.13 0.13
C MET A 201 -6.85 13.48 -0.31
N ASP A 202 -5.57 13.56 -0.65
CA ASP A 202 -4.84 14.82 -0.91
C ASP A 202 -5.43 15.63 -2.07
N GLU A 203 -6.06 14.97 -3.04
CA GLU A 203 -6.74 15.62 -4.18
C GLU A 203 -8.19 16.01 -3.87
N SER A 204 -8.65 15.80 -2.63
CA SER A 204 -10.01 16.14 -2.23
C SER A 204 -10.29 17.63 -2.32
N ARG A 205 -11.53 17.95 -2.70
CA ARG A 205 -12.04 19.31 -2.83
C ARG A 205 -13.46 19.38 -2.28
N LYS A 206 -13.82 20.54 -1.75
CA LYS A 206 -15.22 20.84 -1.45
C LYS A 206 -16.00 20.96 -2.77
N PRO A 207 -17.27 20.56 -2.84
CA PRO A 207 -18.07 20.68 -4.05
C PRO A 207 -18.02 22.10 -4.64
N ASN A 208 -18.02 22.21 -5.98
CA ASN A 208 -18.04 23.48 -6.72
C ASN A 208 -16.83 24.41 -6.52
N THR A 209 -15.71 23.92 -5.97
CA THR A 209 -14.48 24.73 -5.78
C THR A 209 -13.41 24.50 -6.85
N THR A 210 -13.62 23.56 -7.77
CA THR A 210 -12.66 23.18 -8.81
C THR A 210 -13.40 22.53 -9.96
N THR A 211 -13.00 22.85 -11.19
CA THR A 211 -13.38 22.12 -12.39
C THR A 211 -12.36 21.00 -12.60
N ILE A 212 -12.82 19.76 -12.70
CA ILE A 212 -11.97 18.62 -13.04
C ILE A 212 -11.98 18.48 -14.57
N ASP A 213 -10.84 18.74 -15.20
CA ASP A 213 -10.66 18.42 -16.62
C ASP A 213 -10.49 16.91 -16.78
N TRP A 214 -11.51 16.24 -17.31
CA TRP A 214 -11.49 14.82 -17.64
C TRP A 214 -10.63 14.50 -18.89
N ASN A 215 -9.46 15.12 -19.02
CA ASN A 215 -8.56 14.97 -20.18
C ASN A 215 -7.78 13.65 -20.21
N HIS A 216 -8.16 12.66 -19.40
CA HIS A 216 -7.62 11.31 -19.57
C HIS A 216 -8.19 10.72 -20.86
N LYS A 217 -7.35 10.64 -21.91
CA LYS A 217 -7.66 9.81 -23.09
C LYS A 217 -7.98 8.41 -22.59
N PHE A 218 -9.24 8.02 -22.70
CA PHE A 218 -9.71 6.69 -22.36
C PHE A 218 -9.16 5.73 -23.42
N ASN A 219 -7.93 5.25 -23.24
CA ASN A 219 -7.45 4.07 -23.95
C ASN A 219 -8.08 2.88 -23.23
N GLY A 220 -9.35 2.60 -23.53
CA GLY A 220 -9.97 1.35 -23.10
C GLY A 220 -9.02 0.21 -23.44
N HIS A 221 -8.84 -0.73 -22.52
CA HIS A 221 -8.10 -1.96 -22.81
C HIS A 221 -8.71 -2.58 -24.07
N THR A 222 -8.02 -2.47 -25.20
CA THR A 222 -8.32 -3.25 -26.38
C THR A 222 -8.26 -4.71 -25.95
N GLN A 223 -9.41 -5.37 -25.99
CA GLN A 223 -9.46 -6.83 -25.89
C GLN A 223 -8.49 -7.38 -26.93
N LEU A 224 -7.55 -8.21 -26.48
CA LEU A 224 -6.78 -9.03 -27.41
C LEU A 224 -7.78 -9.91 -28.17
N PRO A 225 -7.72 -9.96 -29.51
CA PRO A 225 -8.62 -10.81 -30.28
C PRO A 225 -8.39 -12.28 -29.91
N ALA A 226 -9.51 -13.02 -29.87
CA ALA A 226 -9.58 -14.45 -29.60
C ALA A 226 -8.76 -15.30 -30.59
#